data_AF-A0AA37CC69-F1
#
_entry.id   AF-A0AA37CC69-F1
#
_cell.length_a   1.000
_cell.length_b   1.000
_cell.length_c   1.000
_cell.angle_alpha   90.00
_cell.angle_beta   90.00
_cell.angle_gamma   90.00
#
_symmetry.space_group_name_H-M   'P 1'
#
loop_
_entity.id
_entity.type
_entity.pdbx_description
1 polymer ?
#
loop_
_entity_poly.entity_id
_entity_poly.type
_entity_poly.pdbx_seq_one_letter_code
_entity_poly.pdbx_strand_id
1 'polypeptide(L)'
;MKIHKIIIMLTLSMNAYAIEFTISEDGYNASAKKPVECFDVGDNIVRNTCIAYFQEQSSKQLEETLEIMKKRVTRDSSLFNEAQRNWAAFKASECKLESIPGYAYRDPETQVYLFYEVCSAEMNIQRVEQLKNIQLGCDSCVQ
;
A
#
# COMPACT_ATOMS: atom_id res chain seq x y z
N MET A 1 -31.78 -0.74 -17.24
CA MET A 1 -30.39 -0.79 -16.73
C MET A 1 -30.26 0.23 -15.60
N LYS A 2 -30.20 -0.21 -14.35
CA LYS A 2 -30.01 0.68 -13.19
C LYS A 2 -28.50 0.81 -12.94
N ILE A 3 -27.97 2.01 -13.12
CA ILE A 3 -26.59 2.36 -12.79
C ILE A 3 -26.50 2.41 -11.26
N HIS A 4 -25.89 1.42 -10.65
CA HIS A 4 -25.66 1.39 -9.20
C HIS A 4 -24.47 2.30 -8.89
N LYS A 5 -24.71 3.28 -8.01
CA LYS A 5 -23.69 4.24 -7.55
C LYS A 5 -22.99 3.64 -6.35
N ILE A 6 -21.76 3.18 -6.54
CA ILE A 6 -20.86 2.81 -5.45
C ILE A 6 -20.47 4.10 -4.72
N ILE A 7 -20.81 4.21 -3.43
CA ILE A 7 -20.45 5.35 -2.58
C ILE A 7 -19.22 4.95 -1.76
N ILE A 8 -18.05 5.46 -2.17
CA ILE A 8 -16.81 5.34 -1.39
C ILE A 8 -16.76 6.51 -0.39
N MET A 9 -17.00 6.25 0.89
CA MET A 9 -16.72 7.24 1.94
C MET A 9 -15.23 7.23 2.30
N LEU A 10 -14.50 8.26 1.88
CA LEU A 10 -13.16 8.55 2.39
C LEU A 10 -13.27 9.45 3.63
N THR A 11 -13.06 8.89 4.81
CA THR A 11 -12.85 9.68 6.03
C THR A 11 -11.37 10.06 6.13
N LEU A 12 -11.02 11.28 5.69
CA LEU A 12 -9.71 11.87 5.91
C LEU A 12 -9.61 12.37 7.36
N SER A 13 -8.92 11.62 8.19
CA SER A 13 -8.32 12.17 9.40
C SER A 13 -6.80 12.11 9.27
N MET A 14 -6.12 13.15 9.76
CA MET A 14 -4.65 13.29 9.74
C MET A 14 -4.11 12.86 11.11
N ASN A 15 -2.95 12.20 11.15
CA ASN A 15 -2.31 11.52 12.31
C ASN A 15 -2.54 9.98 12.45
N ALA A 16 -1.65 9.19 11.82
CA ALA A 16 -1.52 7.72 11.89
C ALA A 16 -2.71 6.92 11.32
N TYR A 17 -2.80 6.81 9.99
CA TYR A 17 -3.90 6.10 9.33
C TYR A 17 -3.37 4.92 8.54
N ALA A 18 -3.49 3.74 9.14
CA ALA A 18 -3.84 2.56 8.37
C ALA A 18 -5.23 2.87 7.80
N ILE A 19 -5.30 3.15 6.51
CA ILE A 19 -6.54 3.48 5.84
C ILE A 19 -7.35 2.17 5.80
N GLU A 20 -8.35 2.05 6.68
CA GLU A 20 -9.23 0.87 6.75
C GLU A 20 -10.14 0.83 5.51
N PHE A 21 -10.17 -0.31 4.84
CA PHE A 21 -11.15 -0.58 3.80
C PHE A 21 -12.49 -0.90 4.46
N THR A 22 -13.56 -0.22 4.04
CA THR A 22 -14.91 -0.48 4.54
C THR A 22 -15.93 -0.42 3.40
N ILE A 23 -16.78 -1.44 3.28
CA ILE A 23 -17.97 -1.45 2.42
C ILE A 23 -19.19 -1.74 3.29
N SER A 24 -20.26 -0.95 3.10
CA SER A 24 -21.57 -1.17 3.69
C SER A 24 -22.66 -0.90 2.65
N GLU A 25 -23.29 -1.95 2.13
CA GLU A 25 -24.42 -1.87 1.19
C GLU A 25 -25.46 -2.93 1.55
N ASP A 26 -26.75 -2.57 1.60
CA ASP A 26 -27.91 -3.49 1.76
C ASP A 26 -27.76 -4.59 2.84
N GLY A 27 -27.18 -4.25 4.00
CA GLY A 27 -26.99 -5.17 5.12
C GLY A 27 -25.73 -6.06 5.03
N TYR A 28 -24.94 -5.91 3.97
CA TYR A 28 -23.63 -6.50 3.82
C TYR A 28 -22.57 -5.52 4.34
N ASN A 29 -21.76 -5.98 5.31
CA ASN A 29 -20.66 -5.22 5.89
C ASN A 29 -19.36 -6.01 5.73
N ALA A 30 -18.35 -5.40 5.12
CA ALA A 30 -17.00 -5.95 5.04
C ALA A 30 -15.99 -4.86 5.39
N SER A 31 -14.99 -5.20 6.21
CA SER A 31 -13.88 -4.31 6.48
C SER A 31 -12.56 -5.06 6.59
N ALA A 32 -11.48 -4.35 6.28
CA ALA A 32 -10.12 -4.83 6.43
C ALA A 32 -9.24 -3.66 6.84
N LYS A 33 -8.41 -3.88 7.86
CA LYS A 33 -7.46 -2.89 8.41
C LYS A 33 -6.07 -3.03 7.79
N LYS A 34 -5.79 -4.18 7.19
CA LYS A 34 -4.52 -4.50 6.53
C LYS A 34 -4.76 -5.15 5.17
N PRO A 35 -3.81 -5.01 4.22
CA PRO A 35 -3.93 -5.63 2.91
C PRO A 35 -4.17 -7.14 2.96
N VAL A 36 -3.45 -7.88 3.82
CA VAL A 36 -3.64 -9.34 3.95
C VAL A 36 -5.05 -9.75 4.39
N GLU A 37 -5.72 -8.92 5.19
CA GLU A 37 -7.09 -9.20 5.67
C GLU A 37 -8.11 -9.16 4.51
N CYS A 38 -7.75 -8.60 3.35
CA CYS A 38 -8.62 -8.63 2.17
C CYS A 38 -8.93 -10.04 1.67
N PHE A 39 -8.09 -11.05 1.95
CA PHE A 39 -8.43 -12.42 1.57
C PHE A 39 -9.60 -13.00 2.36
N ASP A 40 -9.92 -12.40 3.52
CA ASP A 40 -11.01 -12.81 4.41
C ASP A 40 -12.30 -12.00 4.16
N VAL A 41 -12.30 -11.03 3.24
CA VAL A 41 -13.47 -10.16 2.99
C VAL A 41 -14.36 -10.70 1.87
N GLY A 42 -15.49 -11.29 2.29
CA GLY A 42 -16.61 -11.70 1.43
C GLY A 42 -16.26 -12.33 0.10
N ASP A 43 -16.92 -11.88 -0.97
CA ASP A 43 -16.77 -12.48 -2.29
C ASP A 43 -15.55 -11.98 -3.08
N ASN A 44 -15.31 -12.58 -4.25
CA ASN A 44 -14.17 -12.22 -5.10
C ASN A 44 -14.18 -10.74 -5.54
N ILE A 45 -15.35 -10.12 -5.71
CA ILE A 45 -15.47 -8.73 -6.13
C ILE A 45 -15.02 -7.83 -4.98
N VAL A 46 -15.53 -8.10 -3.77
CA VAL A 46 -15.21 -7.33 -2.57
C VAL A 46 -13.73 -7.48 -2.20
N ARG A 47 -13.19 -8.71 -2.25
CA ARG A 47 -11.75 -8.96 -2.09
C ARG A 47 -10.90 -8.17 -3.09
N ASN A 48 -11.21 -8.26 -4.38
CA ASN A 48 -10.39 -7.59 -5.39
C ASN A 48 -10.45 -6.06 -5.23
N THR A 49 -11.62 -5.53 -4.85
CA THR A 49 -11.80 -4.09 -4.55
C THR A 49 -10.99 -3.69 -3.33
N CYS A 50 -10.98 -4.51 -2.28
CA CYS A 50 -10.18 -4.30 -1.06
C CYS A 50 -8.68 -4.24 -1.38
N ILE A 51 -8.17 -5.20 -2.17
CA ILE A 51 -6.75 -5.26 -2.55
C ILE A 51 -6.37 -4.04 -3.40
N ALA A 52 -7.19 -3.70 -4.40
CA ALA A 52 -6.96 -2.52 -5.25
C ALA A 52 -6.92 -1.22 -4.44
N TYR A 53 -7.83 -1.09 -3.46
CA TYR A 53 -7.85 0.05 -2.55
C TYR A 53 -6.55 0.20 -1.77
N PHE A 54 -6.08 -0.86 -1.12
CA PHE A 54 -4.83 -0.81 -0.35
C PHE A 54 -3.61 -0.54 -1.23
N GLN A 55 -3.56 -1.09 -2.44
CA GLN A 55 -2.47 -0.81 -3.37
C GLN A 55 -2.45 0.67 -3.78
N GLU A 56 -3.60 1.24 -4.16
CA GLU A 56 -3.72 2.64 -4.56
C GLU A 56 -3.30 3.57 -3.41
N GLN A 57 -3.87 3.36 -2.22
CA GLN A 57 -3.60 4.21 -1.07
C GLN A 57 -2.15 4.12 -0.61
N SER A 58 -1.59 2.92 -0.53
CA SER A 58 -0.19 2.73 -0.10
C SER A 58 0.80 3.29 -1.13
N SER A 59 0.54 3.15 -2.43
CA SER A 59 1.39 3.67 -3.50
C SER A 59 1.41 5.19 -3.51
N LYS A 60 0.23 5.81 -3.41
CA LYS A 60 0.10 7.27 -3.30
C LYS A 60 0.84 7.80 -2.07
N GLN A 61 0.65 7.16 -0.92
CA GLN A 61 1.29 7.59 0.32
C GLN A 61 2.82 7.46 0.25
N LEU A 62 3.32 6.39 -0.37
CA LEU A 62 4.75 6.21 -0.60
C LEU A 62 5.31 7.32 -1.50
N GLU A 63 4.66 7.61 -2.62
CA GLU A 63 5.07 8.68 -3.54
C GLU A 63 5.14 10.04 -2.82
N GLU A 64 4.08 10.41 -2.10
CA GLU A 64 4.04 11.65 -1.32
C GLU A 64 5.16 11.71 -0.27
N THR A 65 5.41 10.60 0.44
CA THR A 65 6.46 10.51 1.45
C THR A 65 7.85 10.64 0.81
N LEU A 66 8.09 10.00 -0.33
CA LEU A 66 9.35 10.09 -1.06
C LEU A 66 9.63 11.52 -1.55
N GLU A 67 8.63 12.22 -2.07
CA GLU A 67 8.77 13.61 -2.49
C GLU A 67 9.06 14.56 -1.33
N ILE A 68 8.44 14.35 -0.17
CA ILE A 68 8.78 15.09 1.06
C ILE A 68 10.22 14.83 1.47
N MET A 69 10.64 13.55 1.51
CA MET A 69 11.99 13.18 1.93
C MET A 69 13.05 13.72 0.97
N LYS A 70 12.81 13.66 -0.34
CA LYS A 70 13.73 14.20 -1.35
C LYS A 70 13.97 15.71 -1.19
N LYS A 71 12.97 16.47 -0.76
CA LYS A 71 13.11 17.91 -0.46
C LYS A 71 13.96 18.17 0.79
N ARG A 72 13.96 17.23 1.75
CA ARG A 72 14.71 17.35 3.02
C ARG A 72 16.13 16.81 2.91
N VAL A 73 16.37 15.77 2.12
CA VAL A 73 17.69 15.15 1.92
C VAL A 73 18.43 15.83 0.77
N THR A 74 18.94 17.04 1.02
CA THR A 74 19.63 17.84 -0.02
C THR A 74 21.08 17.38 -0.24
N ARG A 75 21.86 17.24 0.84
CA ARG A 75 23.29 16.86 0.78
C ARG A 75 23.50 15.46 0.18
N ASP A 76 22.73 14.49 0.66
CA ASP A 76 22.92 13.07 0.34
C ASP A 76 21.86 12.56 -0.67
N SER A 77 21.38 13.44 -1.55
CA SER A 77 20.28 13.15 -2.49
C SER A 77 20.57 11.98 -3.44
N SER A 78 21.82 11.81 -3.88
CA SER A 78 22.24 10.67 -4.71
C SER A 78 22.07 9.34 -3.97
N LEU A 79 22.55 9.28 -2.72
CA LEU A 79 22.42 8.11 -1.86
C LEU A 79 20.95 7.79 -1.55
N PHE A 80 20.14 8.82 -1.26
CA PHE A 80 18.70 8.64 -1.07
C PHE A 80 18.04 8.01 -2.30
N ASN A 81 18.29 8.56 -3.49
CA ASN A 81 17.72 8.04 -4.74
C ASN A 81 18.18 6.62 -5.05
N GLU A 82 19.45 6.30 -4.80
CA GLU A 82 19.98 4.95 -4.94
C GLU A 82 19.30 3.97 -3.98
N ALA A 83 19.16 4.34 -2.70
CA ALA A 83 18.47 3.53 -1.72
C ALA A 83 17.01 3.25 -2.11
N GLN A 84 16.29 4.21 -2.71
CA GLN A 84 14.92 3.97 -3.18
C GLN A 84 14.86 3.04 -4.39
N ARG A 85 15.80 3.15 -5.34
CA ARG A 85 15.89 2.20 -6.48
C ARG A 85 16.15 0.78 -6.00
N ASN A 86 17.11 0.61 -5.09
CA ASN A 86 17.45 -0.70 -4.54
C ASN A 86 16.28 -1.28 -3.73
N TRP A 87 15.60 -0.45 -2.95
CA TRP A 87 14.40 -0.86 -2.22
C TRP A 87 13.27 -1.29 -3.17
N ALA A 88 13.03 -0.57 -4.28
CA ALA A 88 12.01 -0.95 -5.25
C ALA A 88 12.32 -2.30 -5.94
N ALA A 89 13.60 -2.54 -6.27
CA ALA A 89 14.04 -3.82 -6.82
C ALA A 89 13.91 -4.98 -5.81
N PHE A 90 14.24 -4.71 -4.55
CA PHE A 90 14.02 -5.66 -3.45
C PHE A 90 12.54 -6.00 -3.30
N LYS A 91 11.66 -4.98 -3.21
CA LYS A 91 10.20 -5.17 -3.15
C LYS A 91 9.67 -6.06 -4.28
N ALA A 92 10.05 -5.78 -5.52
CA ALA A 92 9.60 -6.57 -6.66
C ALA A 92 10.02 -8.04 -6.57
N SER A 93 11.22 -8.31 -6.05
CA SER A 93 11.73 -9.67 -5.87
C SER A 93 11.03 -10.39 -4.72
N GLU A 94 10.83 -9.71 -3.60
CA GLU A 94 10.15 -10.25 -2.42
C GLU A 94 8.70 -10.60 -2.74
N CYS A 95 7.95 -9.68 -3.36
CA CYS A 95 6.55 -9.95 -3.69
C CYS A 95 6.37 -11.02 -4.77
N LYS A 96 7.37 -11.22 -5.64
CA LYS A 96 7.40 -12.37 -6.54
C LYS A 96 7.58 -13.69 -5.79
N LEU A 97 8.38 -13.71 -4.72
CA LEU A 97 8.56 -14.88 -3.87
C LEU A 97 7.29 -15.16 -3.05
N GLU A 98 6.73 -14.14 -2.40
CA GLU A 98 5.54 -14.27 -1.56
C GLU A 98 4.27 -14.63 -2.33
N SER A 99 4.23 -14.38 -3.65
CA SER A 99 3.09 -14.74 -4.51
C SER A 99 3.09 -16.19 -5.00
N ILE A 100 4.16 -16.96 -4.76
CA ILE A 100 4.24 -18.37 -5.16
C ILE A 100 3.06 -19.24 -4.66
N PRO A 101 2.53 -19.07 -3.43
CA PRO A 101 1.35 -19.83 -2.98
C PRO A 101 0.14 -19.69 -3.91
N GLY A 102 0.03 -18.59 -4.67
CA GLY A 102 -1.02 -18.38 -5.67
C GLY A 102 -1.09 -19.48 -6.73
N TYR A 103 0.03 -20.14 -7.05
CA TYR A 103 0.06 -21.26 -8.00
C TYR A 103 -0.71 -22.51 -7.54
N ALA A 104 -1.03 -22.62 -6.25
CA ALA A 104 -1.79 -23.75 -5.71
C ALA A 104 -3.31 -23.63 -5.95
N TYR A 105 -3.79 -22.49 -6.46
CA TYR A 105 -5.21 -22.21 -6.64
C TYR A 105 -5.70 -22.61 -8.04
N ARG A 106 -7.03 -22.74 -8.18
CA ARG A 106 -7.69 -23.10 -9.45
C ARG A 106 -7.44 -22.08 -10.57
N ASP A 107 -7.31 -20.81 -10.22
CA ASP A 107 -6.98 -19.72 -11.14
C ASP A 107 -5.64 -19.09 -10.70
N PRO A 108 -4.50 -19.73 -11.07
CA PRO A 108 -3.21 -19.38 -10.52
C PRO A 108 -2.72 -17.99 -10.93
N GLU A 109 -3.00 -17.56 -12.16
CA GLU A 109 -2.55 -16.25 -12.65
C GLU A 109 -3.18 -15.12 -11.84
N THR A 110 -4.51 -15.17 -11.65
CA THR A 110 -5.22 -14.20 -10.83
C THR A 110 -4.72 -14.23 -9.38
N GLN A 111 -4.53 -15.41 -8.79
CA GLN A 111 -4.14 -15.50 -7.38
C GLN A 111 -2.71 -15.02 -7.15
N VAL A 112 -1.76 -15.38 -8.02
CA VAL A 112 -0.38 -14.86 -7.97
C VAL A 112 -0.39 -13.33 -8.04
N TYR A 113 -1.18 -12.75 -8.95
CA TYR A 113 -1.33 -11.30 -9.03
C TYR A 113 -1.87 -10.70 -7.72
N LEU A 114 -2.94 -11.26 -7.16
CA LEU A 114 -3.53 -10.74 -5.91
C LEU A 114 -2.56 -10.82 -4.72
N PHE A 115 -1.81 -11.92 -4.57
CA PHE A 115 -0.77 -12.03 -3.53
C PHE A 115 0.35 -11.01 -3.75
N TYR A 116 0.77 -10.80 -5.00
CA TYR A 116 1.78 -9.79 -5.33
C TYR A 116 1.33 -8.37 -4.95
N GLU A 117 0.08 -8.01 -5.27
CA GLU A 117 -0.48 -6.70 -4.95
C GLU A 117 -0.60 -6.47 -3.44
N VAL A 118 -1.01 -7.50 -2.69
CA VAL A 118 -1.06 -7.45 -1.21
C VAL A 118 0.33 -7.23 -0.63
N CYS A 119 1.33 -8.02 -1.05
CA CYS A 119 2.72 -7.83 -0.60
C CYS A 119 3.23 -6.42 -0.94
N SER A 120 2.98 -5.94 -2.17
CA SER A 120 3.42 -4.61 -2.59
C SER A 120 2.83 -3.52 -1.71
N ALA A 121 1.54 -3.63 -1.37
CA ALA A 121 0.86 -2.68 -0.50
C ALA A 121 1.46 -2.68 0.92
N GLU A 122 1.71 -3.86 1.50
CA GLU A 122 2.33 -3.97 2.82
C GLU A 122 3.76 -3.41 2.85
N MET A 123 4.57 -3.72 1.85
CA MET A 123 5.92 -3.17 1.75
C MET A 123 5.93 -1.66 1.56
N ASN A 124 4.98 -1.10 0.78
CA ASN A 124 4.80 0.35 0.67
C ASN A 124 4.50 0.98 2.04
N ILE A 125 3.57 0.40 2.81
CA ILE A 125 3.20 0.88 4.15
C ILE A 125 4.41 0.86 5.09
N GLN A 126 5.13 -0.27 5.15
CA GLN A 126 6.33 -0.41 5.98
C GLN A 126 7.41 0.61 5.57
N ARG A 127 7.58 0.86 4.27
CA ARG A 127 8.57 1.82 3.78
C ARG A 127 8.21 3.25 4.16
N VAL A 128 6.93 3.62 4.10
CA VAL A 128 6.45 4.93 4.58
C VAL A 128 6.80 5.11 6.06
N GLU A 129 6.54 4.11 6.90
CA GLU A 129 6.89 4.16 8.33
C GLU A 129 8.40 4.31 8.55
N GLN A 130 9.21 3.51 7.85
CA GLN A 130 10.67 3.61 7.90
C GLN A 130 11.15 5.02 7.53
N LEU A 131 10.66 5.57 6.41
CA LEU A 131 11.05 6.89 5.92
C LEU A 131 10.67 8.01 6.90
N LYS A 132 9.48 7.95 7.49
CA LYS A 132 9.03 8.92 8.52
C LYS A 132 9.88 8.88 9.78
N ASN A 133 10.47 7.73 10.09
CA ASN A 133 11.33 7.54 11.26
C ASN A 133 12.80 7.90 11.00
N ILE A 134 13.19 8.24 9.76
CA ILE A 134 14.55 8.72 9.48
C ILE A 134 14.74 10.09 10.13
N GLN A 135 15.67 10.16 11.09
CA GLN A 135 16.14 11.42 11.65
C GLN A 135 17.09 12.08 10.66
N LEU A 136 16.56 13.02 9.88
CA LEU A 136 17.36 13.91 9.06
C LEU A 136 17.89 15.01 9.98
N GLY A 137 19.12 14.83 10.46
CA GLY A 137 19.73 15.69 11.46
C GLY A 137 19.49 17.18 11.20
N CYS A 138 18.85 17.82 12.19
CA CYS A 138 18.74 19.26 12.39
C CYS A 138 17.97 20.05 11.31
N ASP A 139 16.63 19.97 11.35
CA ASP A 139 15.70 20.88 10.64
C ASP A 139 15.88 22.38 11.05
N SER A 140 16.76 22.67 12.02
CA SER A 140 17.06 23.99 12.58
C SER A 140 18.56 24.31 12.71
N CYS A 141 19.45 23.53 12.09
CA CYS A 141 20.87 23.90 12.10
C CYS A 141 21.10 25.07 11.15
N VAL A 142 21.44 26.21 11.75
CA VAL A 142 21.91 27.41 11.07
C VAL A 142 23.13 27.04 10.22
N GLN A 143 23.04 27.25 8.91
CA GLN A 143 24.19 27.21 8.00
C GLN A 143 25.17 28.33 8.32
#